data_AF-A0AAD4BQS3-F1
#
_entry.id   AF-A0AAD4BQS3-F1
#
_cell.length_a   1.000
_cell.length_b   1.000
_cell.length_c   1.000
_cell.angle_alpha   90.00
_cell.angle_beta   90.00
_cell.angle_gamma   90.00
#
_symmetry.space_group_name_H-M   'P 1'
#
loop_
_entity.id
_entity.type
_entity.pdbx_description
1 polymer ?
#
loop_
_entity_poly.entity_id
_entity_poly.type
_entity_poly.pdbx_seq_one_letter_code
_entity_poly.pdbx_strand_id
1 'polypeptide(L)'
;MPNQLPQEPLPDFAGPEYDGDRQDLTDAGLSPADAVTCLRTMHLAQQKKDRDAHERVRRETIIARAEEEERADLLRQQQEDDEEQALKEERKKNKAKFAPIPDVPVPTEPVMVPAHIALRKLKLNQYVEMWYWTNDGLDTADRL
;
A
#
# COMPACT_ATOMS: atom_id res chain seq x y z
N MET A 1 15.20 -4.05 -20.29
CA MET A 1 16.42 -4.76 -20.76
C MET A 1 16.40 -6.17 -20.21
N PRO A 2 16.39 -7.23 -21.04
CA PRO A 2 16.51 -8.58 -20.51
C PRO A 2 17.88 -8.70 -19.84
N ASN A 3 17.89 -8.95 -18.54
CA ASN A 3 19.10 -9.18 -17.76
C ASN A 3 19.67 -10.52 -18.23
N GLN A 4 20.53 -10.50 -19.26
CA GLN A 4 21.25 -11.67 -19.70
C GLN A 4 22.16 -12.09 -18.54
N LEU A 5 21.92 -13.29 -18.02
CA LEU A 5 22.83 -13.94 -17.08
C LEU A 5 24.25 -13.83 -17.65
N PRO A 6 25.26 -13.49 -16.82
CA PRO A 6 26.63 -13.46 -17.28
C PRO A 6 26.94 -14.81 -17.93
N GLN A 7 27.34 -14.76 -19.21
CA GLN A 7 27.83 -15.95 -19.89
C GLN A 7 29.14 -16.29 -19.19
N GLU A 8 29.12 -17.32 -18.34
CA GLU A 8 30.36 -17.82 -17.77
C GLU A 8 31.26 -18.26 -18.93
N PRO A 9 32.48 -17.72 -19.01
CA PRO A 9 33.41 -18.10 -20.06
C PRO A 9 33.66 -19.61 -19.95
N LEU A 10 33.68 -20.28 -21.10
CA LEU A 10 33.93 -21.72 -21.15
C LEU A 10 35.26 -22.02 -20.41
N PRO A 11 35.23 -22.88 -19.37
CA PRO A 11 36.44 -23.20 -18.63
C PRO A 11 37.50 -23.84 -19.53
N ASP A 12 38.77 -23.60 -19.21
CA ASP A 12 39.87 -24.25 -19.93
C ASP A 12 40.05 -25.69 -19.43
N PHE A 13 39.32 -26.61 -20.06
CA PHE A 13 39.41 -28.03 -19.76
C PHE A 13 40.75 -28.68 -20.14
N ALA A 14 41.71 -27.93 -20.70
CA ALA A 14 43.11 -28.34 -20.88
C ALA A 14 44.04 -27.82 -19.75
N GLY A 15 43.52 -26.96 -18.86
CA GLY A 15 44.24 -26.42 -17.70
C GLY A 15 44.47 -27.45 -16.59
N PRO A 16 45.36 -27.15 -15.63
CA PRO A 16 45.74 -28.07 -14.56
C PRO A 16 44.59 -28.37 -13.57
N GLU A 17 43.58 -27.50 -13.45
CA GLU A 17 42.43 -27.74 -12.56
C GLU A 17 41.59 -28.97 -12.93
N TYR A 18 41.66 -29.42 -14.20
CA TYR A 18 40.92 -30.58 -14.71
C TYR A 18 41.81 -31.80 -14.92
N ASP A 19 43.06 -31.81 -14.44
CA ASP A 19 43.98 -32.93 -14.60
C ASP A 19 43.41 -34.24 -14.01
N GLY A 20 42.78 -34.16 -12.83
CA GLY A 20 42.13 -35.31 -12.21
C GLY A 20 41.00 -35.88 -13.08
N ASP A 21 40.07 -35.02 -13.49
CA ASP A 21 38.93 -35.41 -14.33
C ASP A 21 39.38 -35.98 -15.69
N ARG A 22 40.45 -35.43 -16.27
CA ARG A 22 41.05 -35.96 -17.51
C ARG A 22 41.74 -37.29 -17.30
N GLN A 23 42.44 -37.47 -16.18
CA GLN A 23 43.11 -38.72 -15.86
C GLN A 23 42.09 -39.84 -15.68
N ASP A 24 40.98 -39.58 -14.97
CA ASP A 24 39.89 -40.55 -14.80
C ASP A 24 39.29 -40.99 -16.15
N LEU A 25 39.11 -40.05 -17.09
CA LEU A 25 38.62 -40.35 -18.44
C LEU A 25 39.66 -41.10 -19.28
N THR A 26 40.94 -40.80 -19.09
CA THR A 26 42.04 -41.49 -19.79
C THR A 26 42.20 -42.92 -19.27
N ASP A 27 42.08 -43.13 -17.96
CA ASP A 27 42.09 -44.43 -17.30
C ASP A 27 40.86 -45.28 -17.73
N ALA A 28 39.75 -44.63 -18.08
CA ALA A 28 38.58 -45.24 -18.71
C ALA A 28 38.78 -45.58 -20.21
N GLY A 29 39.96 -45.28 -20.77
CA GLY A 29 40.34 -45.64 -22.14
C GLY A 29 40.11 -44.56 -23.20
N LEU A 30 39.76 -43.33 -22.82
CA LEU A 30 39.71 -42.21 -23.77
C LEU A 30 41.10 -41.67 -24.06
N SER A 31 41.30 -41.14 -25.28
CA SER A 31 42.51 -40.36 -25.55
C SER A 31 42.48 -39.03 -24.76
N PRO A 32 43.64 -38.44 -24.42
CA PRO A 32 43.68 -37.16 -23.72
C PRO A 32 42.92 -36.04 -24.44
N ALA A 33 42.89 -36.05 -25.78
CA ALA A 33 42.14 -35.08 -26.57
C ALA A 33 40.62 -35.33 -26.52
N ASP A 34 40.20 -36.59 -26.48
CA ASP A 34 38.80 -36.96 -26.34
C ASP A 34 38.29 -36.67 -24.91
N ALA A 35 39.13 -36.83 -23.89
CA ALA A 35 38.80 -36.48 -22.51
C ALA A 35 38.45 -34.99 -22.36
N VAL A 36 39.28 -34.09 -22.91
CA VAL A 36 39.00 -32.63 -22.94
C VAL A 36 37.70 -32.32 -23.67
N THR A 37 37.45 -33.00 -24.80
CA THR A 37 36.22 -32.83 -25.59
C THR A 37 34.99 -33.33 -24.82
N CYS A 38 35.12 -34.42 -24.07
CA CYS A 38 34.07 -34.99 -23.25
C CYS A 38 33.68 -34.02 -22.12
N LEU A 39 34.66 -33.49 -21.38
CA LEU A 39 34.42 -32.50 -20.32
C LEU A 39 33.71 -31.24 -20.86
N ARG A 40 34.15 -30.75 -22.02
CA ARG A 40 33.52 -29.61 -22.68
C ARG A 40 32.05 -29.87 -23.05
N THR A 41 31.75 -31.05 -23.61
CA THR A 41 30.36 -31.38 -24.00
C THR A 41 29.46 -31.58 -22.78
N MET A 42 29.96 -32.21 -21.71
CA MET A 42 29.24 -32.36 -20.45
C MET A 42 28.94 -30.99 -19.82
N HIS A 43 29.92 -30.09 -19.78
CA HIS A 43 29.74 -28.75 -19.24
C HIS A 43 28.70 -27.94 -20.03
N LEU A 44 28.76 -27.95 -21.35
CA LEU A 44 27.75 -27.27 -22.19
C LEU A 44 26.35 -27.86 -22.01
N ALA A 45 26.24 -29.19 -21.87
CA ALA A 45 24.97 -29.83 -21.60
C ALA A 45 24.40 -29.44 -20.24
N GLN A 46 25.27 -29.31 -19.22
CA GLN A 46 24.89 -28.88 -17.88
C GLN A 46 24.45 -27.41 -17.88
N GLN A 47 25.24 -26.52 -18.47
CA GLN A 47 24.92 -25.09 -18.59
C GLN A 47 23.57 -24.87 -19.29
N LYS A 48 23.27 -25.65 -20.34
CA LYS A 48 21.97 -25.61 -21.02
C LYS A 48 20.82 -26.00 -20.07
N LYS A 49 20.97 -27.10 -19.32
CA LYS A 49 19.96 -27.54 -18.35
C LYS A 49 19.70 -26.49 -17.28
N ASP A 50 20.76 -25.88 -16.76
CA ASP A 50 20.67 -24.87 -15.71
C ASP A 50 19.97 -23.61 -16.24
N ARG A 51 20.29 -23.18 -17.46
CA ARG A 51 19.59 -22.08 -18.12
C ARG A 51 18.10 -22.37 -18.31
N ASP A 52 17.76 -23.57 -18.79
CA ASP A 52 16.37 -23.97 -19.02
C ASP A 52 15.61 -24.12 -17.69
N ALA A 53 16.28 -24.52 -16.60
CA ALA A 53 15.70 -24.54 -15.25
C ALA A 53 15.45 -23.13 -14.73
N HIS A 54 16.44 -22.23 -14.84
CA HIS A 54 16.28 -20.83 -14.45
C HIS A 54 15.17 -20.13 -15.25
N GLU A 55 15.06 -20.40 -16.55
CA GLU A 55 14.02 -19.82 -17.38
C GLU A 55 12.63 -20.31 -16.95
N ARG A 56 12.48 -21.60 -16.59
CA ARG A 56 11.23 -22.14 -16.05
C ARG A 56 10.83 -21.46 -14.76
N VAL A 57 11.72 -21.38 -13.78
CA VAL A 57 11.48 -20.68 -12.51
C VAL A 57 11.10 -19.22 -12.78
N ARG A 58 11.81 -18.54 -13.68
CA ARG A 58 11.49 -17.14 -14.03
C ARG A 58 10.09 -17.03 -14.64
N ARG A 59 9.69 -17.92 -15.53
CA ARG A 59 8.34 -17.92 -16.12
C ARG A 59 7.27 -18.18 -15.05
N GLU A 60 7.48 -19.17 -14.20
CA GLU A 60 6.56 -19.51 -13.10
C GLU A 60 6.41 -18.34 -12.12
N THR A 61 7.50 -17.69 -11.73
CA THR A 61 7.45 -16.51 -10.84
C THR A 61 6.71 -15.34 -11.47
N ILE A 62 6.84 -15.11 -12.78
CA ILE A 62 6.09 -14.06 -13.49
C ILE A 62 4.59 -14.40 -13.50
N ILE A 63 4.24 -15.65 -13.80
CA ILE A 63 2.84 -16.09 -13.82
C ILE A 63 2.23 -15.99 -12.42
N ALA A 64 2.89 -16.54 -11.40
CA ALA A 64 2.42 -16.49 -10.02
C ALA A 64 2.22 -15.05 -9.54
N ARG A 65 3.15 -14.14 -9.87
CA ARG A 65 3.01 -12.72 -9.52
C ARG A 65 1.83 -12.05 -10.24
N ALA A 66 1.62 -12.37 -11.50
CA ALA A 66 0.47 -11.84 -12.25
C ALA A 66 -0.86 -12.35 -11.68
N GLU A 67 -0.94 -13.64 -11.31
CA GLU A 67 -2.12 -14.20 -10.65
C GLU A 67 -2.38 -13.58 -9.27
N GLU A 68 -1.33 -13.32 -8.49
CA GLU A 68 -1.47 -12.62 -7.20
C GLU A 68 -1.97 -11.18 -7.37
N GLU A 69 -1.45 -10.46 -8.38
CA GLU A 69 -1.88 -9.10 -8.70
C GLU A 69 -3.35 -9.07 -9.15
N GLU A 70 -3.76 -9.99 -10.03
CA GLU A 70 -5.17 -10.11 -10.46
C GLU A 70 -6.11 -10.41 -9.28
N ARG A 71 -5.70 -11.30 -8.37
CA ARG A 71 -6.47 -11.59 -7.16
C ARG A 71 -6.57 -10.39 -6.23
N ALA A 72 -5.49 -9.63 -6.08
CA ALA A 72 -5.48 -8.42 -5.27
C ALA A 72 -6.41 -7.35 -5.87
N ASP A 73 -6.42 -7.21 -7.20
CA ASP A 73 -7.30 -6.29 -7.92
C ASP A 73 -8.77 -6.66 -7.74
N LEU A 74 -9.11 -7.94 -7.91
CA LEU A 74 -10.46 -8.45 -7.69
C LEU A 74 -10.92 -8.25 -6.25
N LEU A 75 -10.03 -8.41 -5.27
CA LEU A 75 -10.35 -8.19 -3.87
C LEU A 75 -10.58 -6.70 -3.58
N ARG A 76 -9.76 -5.81 -4.15
CA ARG A 76 -9.95 -4.36 -4.02
C ARG A 76 -11.27 -3.90 -4.61
N GLN A 77 -11.63 -4.37 -5.80
CA GLN A 77 -12.92 -4.03 -6.43
C GLN A 77 -14.10 -4.50 -5.57
N GLN A 78 -14.04 -5.73 -5.03
CA GLN A 78 -15.07 -6.21 -4.12
C GLN A 78 -15.19 -5.36 -2.85
N GLN A 79 -14.06 -4.94 -2.27
CA GLN A 79 -14.07 -4.05 -1.10
C GLN A 79 -14.67 -2.69 -1.43
N GLU A 80 -14.33 -2.09 -2.57
CA GLU A 80 -14.90 -0.82 -3.02
C GLU A 80 -16.42 -0.94 -3.24
N ASP A 81 -16.87 -2.02 -3.88
CA ASP A 81 -18.30 -2.29 -4.09
C ASP A 81 -19.05 -2.49 -2.77
N ASP A 82 -18.47 -3.24 -1.82
CA ASP A 82 -19.04 -3.48 -0.49
C ASP A 82 -19.11 -2.18 0.33
N GLU A 83 -18.07 -1.34 0.29
CA GLU A 83 -18.04 -0.04 0.94
C GLU A 83 -19.10 0.90 0.34
N GLU A 84 -19.23 0.92 -0.98
CA GLU A 84 -20.23 1.76 -1.66
C GLU A 84 -21.65 1.30 -1.31
N GLN A 85 -21.90 -0.02 -1.26
CA GLN A 85 -23.18 -0.58 -0.82
C GLN A 85 -23.46 -0.24 0.64
N ALA A 86 -22.49 -0.39 1.52
CA ALA A 86 -22.61 -0.04 2.94
C ALA A 86 -22.95 1.46 3.11
N LEU A 87 -22.29 2.34 2.35
CA LEU A 87 -22.58 3.77 2.38
C LEU A 87 -23.98 4.09 1.84
N LYS A 88 -24.41 3.44 0.75
CA LYS A 88 -25.78 3.58 0.21
C LYS A 88 -26.82 3.14 1.24
N GLU A 89 -26.60 2.02 1.91
CA GLU A 89 -27.47 1.54 2.98
C GLU A 89 -27.52 2.48 4.17
N GLU A 90 -26.36 2.97 4.60
CA GLU A 90 -26.24 3.86 5.74
C GLU A 90 -26.97 5.19 5.43
N ARG A 91 -26.76 5.78 4.25
CA ARG A 91 -27.49 6.98 3.79
C ARG A 91 -29.00 6.74 3.75
N LYS A 92 -29.43 5.54 3.34
CA LYS A 92 -30.84 5.16 3.30
C LYS A 92 -31.45 5.07 4.70
N LYS A 93 -30.72 4.50 5.67
CA LYS A 93 -31.15 4.30 7.06
C LYS A 93 -31.07 5.61 7.87
N ASN A 94 -30.05 6.44 7.64
CA ASN A 94 -29.72 7.63 8.42
C ASN A 94 -29.84 8.93 7.60
N LYS A 95 -30.90 9.08 6.82
CA LYS A 95 -31.11 10.24 5.91
C LYS A 95 -30.82 11.60 6.53
N ALA A 96 -31.20 11.80 7.80
CA ALA A 96 -31.00 13.06 8.52
C ALA A 96 -29.52 13.43 8.69
N LYS A 97 -28.62 12.45 8.83
CA LYS A 97 -27.16 12.70 8.96
C LYS A 97 -26.50 13.17 7.67
N PHE A 98 -27.10 12.83 6.53
CA PHE A 98 -26.61 13.18 5.18
C PHE A 98 -27.46 14.26 4.52
N ALA A 99 -28.38 14.86 5.26
CA ALA A 99 -29.11 16.01 4.80
C ALA A 99 -28.11 17.16 4.56
N PRO A 100 -28.19 17.88 3.43
CA PRO A 100 -27.40 19.07 3.22
C PRO A 100 -27.63 20.04 4.38
N ILE A 101 -26.54 20.48 5.02
CA ILE A 101 -26.64 21.57 5.99
C ILE A 101 -26.98 22.82 5.18
N PRO A 102 -28.09 23.50 5.48
CA PRO A 102 -28.44 24.73 4.77
C PRO A 102 -27.30 25.74 4.93
N ASP A 103 -26.94 26.39 3.83
CA ASP A 103 -25.97 27.47 3.81
C ASP A 103 -26.63 28.74 4.39
N VAL A 104 -26.74 28.76 5.71
CA VAL A 104 -27.26 29.90 6.46
C VAL A 104 -26.08 30.82 6.77
N PRO A 105 -26.19 32.13 6.47
CA PRO A 105 -25.13 33.06 6.82
C PRO A 105 -24.84 32.97 8.32
N VAL A 106 -23.56 32.92 8.66
CA VAL A 106 -23.12 32.97 10.06
C VAL A 106 -23.74 34.22 10.68
N PRO A 107 -24.54 34.10 11.77
CA PRO A 107 -25.09 35.25 12.45
C PRO A 107 -23.95 36.21 12.79
N THR A 108 -23.99 37.39 12.17
CA THR A 108 -23.00 38.45 12.38
C THR A 108 -23.36 39.31 13.58
N GLU A 109 -24.61 39.18 14.05
CA GLU A 109 -25.08 39.78 15.27
C GLU A 109 -24.44 39.08 16.48
N PRO A 110 -23.94 39.84 17.46
CA PRO A 110 -23.40 39.26 18.68
C PRO A 110 -24.48 38.46 19.40
N VAL A 111 -24.12 37.26 19.86
CA VAL A 111 -24.99 36.49 20.77
C VAL A 111 -25.18 37.33 22.02
N MET A 112 -26.40 37.83 22.20
CA MET A 112 -26.80 38.64 23.35
C MET A 112 -26.75 37.78 24.62
N VAL A 113 -25.63 37.86 25.35
CA VAL A 113 -25.49 37.22 26.66
C VAL A 113 -26.12 38.16 27.70
N PRO A 114 -26.96 37.65 28.62
CA PRO A 114 -27.56 38.50 29.66
C PRO A 114 -26.47 39.18 30.50
N ALA A 115 -26.71 40.44 30.88
CA ALA A 115 -25.74 41.23 31.64
C ALA A 115 -25.27 40.49 32.88
N HIS A 116 -23.98 40.59 33.20
CA HIS A 116 -23.39 39.88 34.35
C HIS A 116 -24.11 40.18 35.67
N ILE A 117 -24.61 41.41 35.83
CA ILE A 117 -25.39 41.83 37.00
C ILE A 117 -26.73 41.09 37.08
N ALA A 118 -27.44 40.96 35.96
CA ALA A 118 -28.69 40.20 35.88
C ALA A 118 -28.46 38.71 36.21
N LEU A 119 -27.41 38.12 35.64
CA LEU A 119 -27.01 36.74 35.94
C LEU A 119 -26.65 36.54 37.42
N ARG A 120 -25.96 37.49 38.05
CA ARG A 120 -25.59 37.44 39.47
C ARG A 120 -26.81 37.52 40.38
N LYS A 121 -27.75 38.43 40.09
CA LYS A 121 -29.01 38.55 40.83
C LYS A 121 -29.87 37.29 40.71
N LEU A 122 -29.97 36.72 39.50
CA LEU A 122 -30.64 35.43 39.30
C LEU A 122 -30.01 34.31 40.14
N LYS A 123 -28.67 34.20 40.16
CA LYS A 123 -27.97 33.20 41.01
C LYS A 123 -28.24 33.37 42.51
N LEU A 124 -28.54 34.59 42.94
CA LEU A 124 -28.88 34.92 44.33
C LEU A 124 -30.40 34.84 44.61
N ASN A 125 -31.20 34.35 43.65
CA ASN A 125 -32.67 34.34 43.69
C ASN A 125 -33.27 35.73 43.96
N GLN A 126 -32.60 36.78 43.49
CA GLN A 126 -33.08 38.15 43.60
C GLN A 126 -33.87 38.52 42.35
N TYR A 127 -34.86 39.40 42.54
CA TYR A 127 -35.62 39.97 41.43
C TYR A 127 -34.72 40.72 40.45
N VAL A 128 -34.91 40.48 39.16
CA VAL A 128 -34.23 41.14 38.06
C VAL A 128 -35.27 41.75 37.14
N GLU A 129 -35.14 43.03 36.86
CA GLU A 129 -36.00 43.72 35.92
C GLU A 129 -35.80 43.18 34.51
N MET A 130 -36.90 43.02 33.77
CA MET A 130 -36.89 42.52 32.40
C MET A 130 -36.12 43.44 31.45
N TRP A 131 -35.94 44.71 31.83
CA TRP A 131 -35.13 45.68 31.11
C TRP A 131 -33.67 45.25 30.94
N TYR A 132 -33.06 44.52 31.88
CA TYR A 132 -31.68 44.02 31.74
C TYR A 132 -31.49 42.94 30.66
N TRP A 133 -32.57 42.53 29.98
CA TRP A 133 -32.56 41.56 28.90
C TRP A 133 -32.75 42.21 27.52
N THR A 134 -32.85 43.54 27.45
CA THR A 134 -32.90 44.30 26.20
C THR A 134 -31.52 44.84 25.82
N ASN A 135 -31.32 45.22 24.55
CA ASN A 135 -30.05 45.79 24.07
C ASN A 135 -29.63 47.01 24.91
N ASP A 136 -30.56 47.92 25.19
CA ASP A 136 -30.30 49.12 26.00
C ASP A 136 -29.89 48.77 27.44
N GLY A 137 -30.53 47.74 28.01
CA GLY A 137 -30.21 47.27 29.36
C GLY A 137 -28.85 46.60 29.45
N LEU A 138 -28.44 45.85 28.42
CA LEU A 138 -27.10 45.26 28.33
C LEU A 138 -26.03 46.33 28.16
N ASP A 139 -26.22 47.26 27.22
CA ASP A 139 -25.28 48.37 26.97
C ASP A 139 -25.05 49.24 28.20
N THR A 140 -26.10 49.45 29.00
CA THR A 140 -26.00 50.23 30.23
C THR A 140 -25.34 49.43 31.35
N ALA A 141 -25.64 48.13 31.45
CA ALA A 141 -25.06 47.28 32.47
C ALA A 141 -23.58 46.98 32.25
N ASP A 142 -23.11 46.96 30.99
CA ASP A 142 -21.69 46.81 30.65
C ASP A 142 -20.87 48.09 30.97
N ARG A 143 -21.52 49.22 31.20
CA ARG A 143 -20.90 50.50 31.58
C ARG A 143 -20.88 50.75 33.10
N LEU A 144 -21.42 49.83 33.91
CA LEU A 144 -21.51 49.89 35.37
C LEU A 144 -20.47 48.98 36.04
#